data_AF-A0A7V7E888-F1
#
_entry.id   AF-A0A7V7E888-F1
#
_cell.length_a   1.000
_cell.length_b   1.000
_cell.length_c   1.000
_cell.angle_alpha   90.00
_cell.angle_beta   90.00
_cell.angle_gamma   90.00
#
_symmetry.space_group_name_H-M   'P 1'
#
loop_
_entity.id
_entity.type
_entity.pdbx_description
1 polymer ?
#
loop_
_entity_poly.entity_id
_entity_poly.type
_entity_poly.pdbx_seq_one_letter_code
_entity_poly.pdbx_strand_id
1 'polypeptide(L)'
;MRLAPILHLTEHQVHGERRWTGRAVLPGVIARDLLILSFQGALIGVRNRCPHRDIEILLGRVDAEGVLECPSHGAQLPLTGVDLCGRPVIEQDGTFYLVLDDEPS
;
A
#
# COMPACT_ATOMS: atom_id res chain seq x y z
N MET A 1 14.07 -11.97 -6.35
CA MET A 1 13.43 -10.68 -6.02
C MET A 1 13.00 -9.99 -7.30
N ARG A 2 11.70 -9.92 -7.54
CA ARG A 2 11.12 -9.21 -8.69
C ARG A 2 10.58 -7.87 -8.21
N LEU A 3 10.67 -6.87 -9.08
CA LEU A 3 10.20 -5.52 -8.80
C LEU A 3 9.13 -5.15 -9.81
N ALA A 4 8.00 -4.63 -9.34
CA ALA A 4 6.99 -4.01 -10.19
C ALA A 4 7.05 -2.49 -10.03
N PRO A 5 7.25 -1.72 -11.12
CA PRO A 5 7.22 -0.27 -11.03
C PRO A 5 5.83 0.21 -10.62
N ILE A 6 5.81 1.22 -9.76
CA ILE A 6 4.59 1.91 -9.36
C ILE A 6 4.48 3.19 -10.19
N LEU A 7 3.43 3.24 -11.01
CA LEU A 7 3.15 4.35 -11.93
C LEU A 7 2.14 5.31 -11.32
N HIS A 8 2.03 6.51 -11.91
CA HIS A 8 1.07 7.54 -11.50
C HIS A 8 1.13 7.87 -10.01
N LEU A 9 2.36 7.98 -9.48
CA LEU A 9 2.58 8.30 -8.08
C LEU A 9 2.05 9.70 -7.78
N THR A 10 1.22 9.81 -6.74
CA THR A 10 0.75 11.07 -6.19
C THR A 10 1.06 11.09 -4.71
N GLU A 11 1.74 12.13 -4.24
CA GLU A 11 2.01 12.34 -2.82
C GLU A 11 0.83 13.05 -2.12
N HIS A 12 0.58 12.67 -0.87
CA HIS A 12 -0.47 13.18 -0.01
C HIS A 12 0.08 13.45 1.38
N GLN A 13 -0.40 14.52 2.02
CA GLN A 13 -0.18 14.77 3.44
C GLN A 13 -1.42 14.37 4.23
N VAL A 14 -1.33 13.36 5.07
CA VAL A 14 -2.47 12.79 5.81
C VAL A 14 -2.06 12.60 7.27
N HIS A 15 -2.79 13.20 8.21
CA HIS A 15 -2.50 13.11 9.66
C HIS A 15 -1.06 13.48 10.05
N GLY A 16 -0.39 14.35 9.29
CA GLY A 16 1.02 14.71 9.52
C GLY A 16 2.04 13.73 8.92
N GLU A 17 1.57 12.69 8.23
CA GLU A 17 2.40 11.71 7.52
C GLU A 17 2.39 11.97 6.01
N ARG A 18 3.53 11.71 5.36
CA ARG A 18 3.62 11.61 3.90
C ARG A 18 3.15 10.22 3.48
N ARG A 19 2.22 10.18 2.54
CA ARG A 19 1.69 8.96 1.94
C ARG A 19 1.67 9.13 0.43
N TRP A 20 1.61 8.02 -0.30
CA TRP A 20 1.48 8.06 -1.74
C TRP A 20 0.36 7.16 -2.21
N THR A 21 -0.26 7.51 -3.32
CA THR A 21 -1.07 6.58 -4.10
C THR A 21 -0.39 6.32 -5.41
N GLY A 22 -0.52 5.12 -5.95
CA GLY A 22 0.03 4.79 -7.25
C GLY A 22 -0.54 3.49 -7.77
N ARG A 23 -0.07 3.05 -8.93
CA ARG A 23 -0.57 1.86 -9.59
C ARG A 23 0.58 0.92 -9.91
N ALA A 24 0.60 -0.25 -9.29
CA ALA A 24 1.59 -1.28 -9.59
C ALA A 24 1.13 -2.13 -10.78
N VAL A 25 2.00 -2.28 -11.78
CA VAL A 25 1.79 -3.19 -12.91
C VAL A 25 2.39 -4.54 -12.57
N LEU A 26 1.55 -5.51 -12.24
CA LEU A 26 1.98 -6.86 -11.86
C LEU A 26 1.99 -7.78 -13.08
N PRO A 27 2.96 -8.70 -13.21
CA PRO A 27 2.96 -9.70 -14.28
C PRO A 27 1.66 -10.52 -14.28
N GLY A 28 0.94 -10.55 -15.40
CA GLY A 28 -0.27 -11.38 -15.57
C GLY A 28 -1.53 -10.88 -14.84
N VAL A 29 -1.52 -9.70 -14.23
CA VAL A 29 -2.68 -9.13 -13.52
C VAL A 29 -3.01 -7.74 -14.07
N ILE A 30 -4.29 -7.34 -13.94
CA ILE A 30 -4.70 -5.94 -14.07
C ILE A 30 -3.95 -5.12 -13.02
N ALA A 31 -3.46 -3.96 -13.41
CA ALA A 31 -2.72 -3.07 -12.53
C ALA A 31 -3.50 -2.77 -11.23
N ARG A 32 -2.82 -2.75 -10.09
CA ARG A 32 -3.45 -2.62 -8.76
C ARG A 32 -3.20 -1.22 -8.21
N ASP A 33 -4.28 -0.56 -7.77
CA ASP A 33 -4.19 0.72 -7.07
C ASP A 33 -3.70 0.51 -5.63
N LEU A 34 -2.64 1.22 -5.28
CA LEU A 34 -1.91 1.10 -4.03
C LEU A 34 -1.98 2.38 -3.21
N LEU A 35 -2.00 2.19 -1.89
CA LEU A 35 -1.63 3.17 -0.88
C LEU A 35 -0.24 2.79 -0.40
N ILE A 36 0.67 3.75 -0.38
CA ILE A 36 2.04 3.59 0.09
C ILE A 36 2.20 4.48 1.32
N LEU A 37 2.70 3.93 2.41
CA LEU A 37 2.91 4.63 3.67
C LEU A 37 4.20 4.18 4.33
N SER A 38 4.71 4.99 5.25
CA SER A 38 5.83 4.61 6.12
C SER A 38 5.33 3.80 7.30
N PHE A 39 5.94 2.65 7.55
CA PHE A 39 5.70 1.81 8.71
C PHE A 39 7.03 1.27 9.24
N GLN A 40 7.32 1.51 10.52
CA GLN A 40 8.57 1.08 11.18
C GLN A 40 9.85 1.51 10.43
N GLY A 41 9.83 2.68 9.79
CA GLY A 41 10.97 3.22 9.05
C GLY A 41 11.16 2.67 7.63
N ALA A 42 10.25 1.82 7.15
CA ALA A 42 10.23 1.31 5.78
C ALA A 42 8.95 1.73 5.05
N LEU A 43 8.97 1.73 3.72
CA LEU A 43 7.76 1.93 2.92
C LEU A 43 7.05 0.60 2.70
N ILE A 44 5.72 0.62 2.84
CA ILE A 44 4.84 -0.50 2.54
C ILE A 44 3.74 -0.05 1.58
N GLY A 45 3.50 -0.85 0.55
CA GLY A 45 2.41 -0.68 -0.39
C GLY A 45 1.28 -1.65 -0.08
N VAL A 46 0.08 -1.15 0.17
CA VAL A 46 -1.14 -1.91 0.43
C VAL A 46 -2.21 -1.59 -0.62
N ARG A 47 -3.24 -2.43 -0.75
CA ARG A 47 -4.43 -2.09 -1.55
C ARG A 47 -5.06 -0.78 -1.06
N ASN A 48 -5.32 0.19 -1.94
CA ASN A 48 -5.98 1.47 -1.55
C ASN A 48 -7.52 1.38 -1.51
N ARG A 49 -8.10 0.23 -1.15
CA ARG A 49 -9.55 0.03 -1.12
C ARG A 49 -9.92 -0.89 0.03
N CYS A 50 -10.86 -0.45 0.86
CA CYS A 50 -11.40 -1.26 1.95
C CYS A 50 -12.19 -2.45 1.37
N PRO A 51 -11.93 -3.68 1.82
CA PRO A 51 -12.62 -4.87 1.30
C PRO A 51 -14.14 -4.85 1.57
N HIS A 52 -14.60 -4.10 2.57
CA HIS A 52 -16.02 -4.08 2.96
C HIS A 52 -16.91 -3.22 2.05
N ARG A 53 -16.43 -2.06 1.58
CA ARG A 53 -17.25 -1.07 0.85
C ARG A 53 -16.56 -0.41 -0.34
N ASP A 54 -15.37 -0.89 -0.69
CA ASP A 54 -14.55 -0.36 -1.80
C ASP A 54 -14.24 1.15 -1.71
N ILE A 55 -14.21 1.68 -0.49
CA ILE A 55 -13.82 3.06 -0.18
C ILE A 55 -12.30 3.16 -0.08
N GLU A 56 -11.73 4.28 -0.49
CA GLU A 56 -10.31 4.56 -0.34
C GLU A 56 -9.90 4.61 1.13
N ILE A 57 -8.81 3.91 1.44
CA ILE A 57 -8.28 3.83 2.81
C ILE A 57 -7.13 4.82 3.06
N LEU A 58 -6.79 5.65 2.07
CA LEU A 58 -5.79 6.71 2.15
C LEU A 58 -5.89 7.56 3.42
N LEU A 59 -7.11 7.89 3.85
CA LEU A 59 -7.37 8.73 5.02
C LEU A 59 -7.42 7.98 6.36
N GLY A 60 -7.26 6.65 6.34
CA GLY A 60 -7.26 5.81 7.54
C GLY A 60 -6.10 6.11 8.48
N ARG A 61 -6.23 5.76 9.76
CA ARG A 61 -5.14 5.86 10.74
C ARG A 61 -4.42 4.52 10.84
N VAL A 62 -3.12 4.53 11.05
CA VAL A 62 -2.32 3.31 11.28
C VAL A 62 -1.80 3.39 12.71
N ASP A 63 -1.97 2.30 13.48
CA ASP A 63 -1.41 2.20 14.82
C ASP A 63 0.04 1.69 14.83
N ALA A 64 0.63 1.56 16.02
CA ALA A 64 2.03 1.13 16.17
C ALA A 64 2.24 -0.33 15.76
N GLU A 65 1.17 -1.13 15.79
CA GLU A 65 1.12 -2.54 15.48
C GLU A 65 0.93 -2.80 13.98
N GLY A 66 0.69 -1.77 13.18
CA GLY A 66 0.50 -1.88 11.73
C GLY A 66 -0.89 -2.31 11.34
N VAL A 67 -1.90 -1.89 12.11
CA VAL A 67 -3.31 -2.04 11.80
C VAL A 67 -3.84 -0.71 11.27
N LEU A 68 -4.38 -0.74 10.06
CA LEU A 68 -5.05 0.41 9.45
C LEU A 68 -6.53 0.41 9.82
N GLU A 69 -7.01 1.50 10.40
CA GLU A 69 -8.43 1.75 10.62
C GLU A 69 -9.08 2.37 9.38
N CYS A 70 -10.09 1.69 8.83
CA CYS A 70 -10.89 2.19 7.71
C CYS A 70 -11.59 3.51 8.09
N PRO A 71 -11.36 4.61 7.34
CA PRO A 71 -11.89 5.93 7.70
C PRO A 71 -13.42 6.02 7.62
N SER A 72 -14.09 5.09 6.94
CA SER A 72 -15.55 5.13 6.78
C SER A 72 -16.32 4.55 7.97
N HIS A 73 -15.77 3.53 8.66
CA HIS A 73 -16.55 2.75 9.64
C HIS A 73 -15.69 1.99 10.66
N GLY A 74 -14.42 2.36 10.81
CA GLY A 74 -13.58 1.89 11.92
C GLY A 74 -13.09 0.44 11.82
N ALA A 75 -13.29 -0.24 10.69
CA ALA A 75 -12.80 -1.61 10.53
C ALA A 75 -11.26 -1.64 10.59
N GLN A 76 -10.72 -2.58 11.35
CA GLN A 76 -9.30 -2.77 11.55
C GLN A 76 -8.73 -3.75 10.52
N LEU A 77 -7.73 -3.30 9.77
CA LEU A 77 -7.16 -3.99 8.63
C LEU A 77 -5.64 -4.07 8.80
N PRO A 78 -5.09 -5.24 9.21
CA PRO A 78 -3.64 -5.41 9.29
C PRO A 78 -2.98 -5.12 7.94
N LEU A 79 -1.91 -4.32 7.92
CA LEU A 79 -1.25 -3.90 6.68
C LEU A 79 -0.77 -5.10 5.86
N THR A 80 -0.18 -6.11 6.51
CA THR A 80 0.30 -7.36 5.89
C THR A 80 -0.76 -8.47 5.86
N GLY A 81 -1.99 -8.17 6.30
CA GLY A 81 -3.10 -9.11 6.28
C GLY A 81 -3.61 -9.42 4.87
N VAL A 82 -4.40 -10.48 4.76
CA VAL A 82 -4.94 -10.96 3.47
C VAL A 82 -5.79 -9.90 2.73
N ASP A 83 -6.45 -9.01 3.47
CA ASP A 83 -7.32 -7.98 2.89
C ASP A 83 -6.54 -6.87 2.19
N LEU A 84 -5.43 -6.44 2.79
CA LEU A 84 -4.62 -5.33 2.31
C LEU A 84 -3.43 -5.78 1.47
N CYS A 85 -2.99 -7.03 1.64
CA CYS A 85 -1.88 -7.64 0.91
C CYS A 85 -0.61 -6.78 0.93
N GLY A 86 -0.27 -6.16 2.07
CA GLY A 86 0.86 -5.25 2.17
C GLY A 86 2.18 -5.89 1.80
N ARG A 87 2.94 -5.21 0.94
CA ARG A 87 4.27 -5.63 0.51
C ARG A 87 5.28 -4.48 0.60
N PRO A 88 6.57 -4.77 0.83
CA PRO A 88 7.59 -3.75 0.87
C PRO A 88 7.62 -2.92 -0.42
N VAL A 89 7.89 -1.63 -0.27
CA VAL A 89 8.16 -0.71 -1.37
C VAL A 89 9.56 -0.16 -1.20
N ILE A 90 10.31 -0.10 -2.30
CA ILE A 90 11.62 0.53 -2.34
C ILE A 90 11.62 1.69 -3.31
N GLU A 91 12.38 2.72 -3.00
CA GLU A 91 12.64 3.84 -3.89
C GLU A 91 14.04 3.69 -4.50
N GLN A 92 14.15 3.77 -5.82
CA GLN A 92 15.40 3.74 -6.57
C GLN A 92 15.36 4.81 -7.65
N ASP A 93 16.32 5.73 -7.63
CA ASP A 93 16.44 6.84 -8.59
C ASP A 93 15.13 7.63 -8.79
N GLY A 94 14.42 7.89 -7.69
CA GLY A 94 13.13 8.62 -7.67
C GLY A 94 11.93 7.81 -8.18
N THR A 95 12.11 6.52 -8.48
CA THR A 95 11.04 5.61 -8.89
C THR A 95 10.71 4.63 -7.77
N PHE A 96 9.41 4.42 -7.51
CA PHE A 96 8.93 3.51 -6.48
C PHE A 96 8.65 2.14 -7.09
N TYR A 97 9.06 1.08 -6.40
CA TYR A 97 8.87 -0.30 -6.81
C TYR A 97 8.22 -1.11 -5.71
N LEU A 98 7.18 -1.86 -6.05
CA LEU A 98 6.62 -2.89 -5.19
C LEU A 98 7.51 -4.13 -5.26
N VAL A 99 7.97 -4.62 -4.11
CA VAL A 99 8.73 -5.86 -4.02
C VAL A 99 7.76 -7.03 -4.15
N LEU A 100 7.99 -7.86 -5.16
CA LEU A 100 7.23 -9.08 -5.38
C LEU A 100 8.03 -10.27 -4.88
N ASP A 101 7.40 -11.09 -4.04
CA ASP A 101 7.91 -12.42 -3.73
C ASP A 101 7.98 -13.24 -5.03
N ASP A 102 9.03 -14.04 -5.17
CA ASP A 102 9.00 -15.13 -6.13
C ASP A 102 7.99 -16.15 -5.57
N GLU A 103 6.83 -16.33 -6.24
CA GLU A 103 5.87 -17.38 -5.88
C GLU A 103 6.63 -18.70 -5.73
N PRO A 104 6.44 -19.47 -4.63
CA PRO A 104 6.93 -20.83 -4.61
C PRO A 104 6.20 -21.58 -5.72
N SER A 105 6.96 -21.95 -6.74
CA SER A 105 6.55 -22.86 -7.82
C SER A 105 6.02 -24.18 -7.28
#